data_AF-A0A523PBN9-F1
#
_entry.id   AF-A0A523PBN9-F1
#
_cell.length_a   1.000
_cell.length_b   1.000
_cell.length_c   1.000
_cell.angle_alpha   90.00
_cell.angle_beta   90.00
_cell.angle_gamma   90.00
#
_symmetry.space_group_name_H-M   'P 1'
#
loop_
_entity.id
_entity.type
_entity.pdbx_description
1 polymer ?
#
loop_
_entity_poly.entity_id
_entity_poly.type
_entity_poly.pdbx_seq_one_letter_code
_entity_poly.pdbx_strand_id
1 'polypeptide(L)'
;MTPPTEYRQERDGTARWGGAGTSFQGTIELVTYHDERSLYTVLRIAPETGFQAPVEGALFEPTRVTAVGRAADPAVGLRVRLIGAWGTHPKHGTQFEFEGLEVLPPIDVEGLVRYLSSKVFEGVGETIARRITDKLGPGTLATIRDHPESLKGIRGLRADVARGLTDKVRAQLLAHQTGAFLRGLGLGPLQAQAVIAALGVECEAALRANPYRIASVPTLGFALADEAGRHLGFAEDDPRRLAAGALQAMKLASNDGHSLLPLADLVTRATELLSGVAPREKFIESLAGLEEERELVFERELVGAEEPFGDDVLVYLPWLHASEAGLA
;
A
#
# COMPACT_ATOMS: atom_id res chain seq x y z
N MET A 1 16.90 23.82 -21.26
CA MET A 1 16.89 24.53 -19.95
C MET A 1 17.48 23.58 -18.94
N THR A 2 18.70 23.87 -18.50
CA THR A 2 19.52 23.05 -17.59
C THR A 2 18.88 23.03 -16.19
N PRO A 3 18.87 21.89 -15.47
CA PRO A 3 18.28 21.80 -14.14
C PRO A 3 19.01 22.72 -13.14
N PRO A 4 18.35 23.23 -12.09
CA PRO A 4 19.03 23.91 -10.99
C PRO A 4 19.98 22.93 -10.30
N THR A 5 21.27 23.23 -10.33
CA THR A 5 22.37 22.37 -9.86
C THR A 5 22.44 22.21 -8.33
N GLU A 6 21.48 22.72 -7.56
CA GLU A 6 21.61 22.83 -6.09
C GLU A 6 20.93 21.70 -5.27
N TYR A 7 20.27 20.71 -5.88
CA TYR A 7 19.60 19.63 -5.12
C TYR A 7 20.41 18.33 -5.00
N ARG A 8 21.69 18.34 -5.40
CA ARG A 8 22.56 17.17 -5.32
C ARG A 8 23.41 17.25 -4.05
N GLN A 9 23.03 16.44 -3.06
CA GLN A 9 23.79 16.06 -1.86
C GLN A 9 24.19 17.20 -0.91
N GLU A 10 23.36 17.39 0.12
CA GLU A 10 23.82 17.83 1.45
C GLU A 10 22.83 17.25 2.48
N ARG A 11 23.03 15.98 2.83
CA ARG A 11 22.55 15.42 4.09
C ARG A 11 23.56 15.81 5.18
N ASP A 12 23.61 17.10 5.51
CA ASP A 12 24.28 17.56 6.72
C ASP A 12 23.60 18.83 7.21
N GLY A 13 22.91 18.71 8.34
CA GLY A 13 22.06 19.74 8.89
C GLY A 13 20.99 19.09 9.75
N THR A 14 21.22 19.09 11.05
CA THR A 14 20.38 18.53 12.10
C THR A 14 19.00 19.20 12.16
N ALA A 15 18.13 18.85 11.22
CA ALA A 15 16.70 19.07 11.34
C ALA A 15 16.21 18.29 12.58
N ARG A 16 15.39 18.92 13.42
CA ARG A 16 14.75 18.29 14.57
C ARG A 16 13.39 17.75 14.10
N TRP A 17 13.29 16.42 14.01
CA TRP A 17 12.09 15.72 13.54
C TRP A 17 11.23 15.39 14.77
N GLY A 18 10.05 16.00 14.89
CA GLY A 18 9.04 15.63 15.88
C GLY A 18 8.22 14.43 15.42
N GLY A 19 7.93 13.50 16.34
CA GLY A 19 7.37 12.18 16.04
C GLY A 19 5.88 12.11 15.64
N ALA A 20 5.49 10.88 15.24
CA ALA A 20 4.19 10.37 14.79
C ALA A 20 3.62 10.98 13.49
N GLY A 21 3.39 10.13 12.49
CA GLY A 21 2.93 10.49 11.15
C GLY A 21 1.66 11.34 11.18
N THR A 22 1.85 12.65 11.04
CA THR A 22 0.78 13.64 10.93
C THR A 22 0.10 13.46 9.58
N SER A 23 -1.21 13.66 9.51
CA SER A 23 -1.93 13.70 8.24
C SER A 23 -2.24 15.15 7.85
N PHE A 24 -2.00 15.51 6.59
CA PHE A 24 -2.34 16.80 6.01
C PHE A 24 -3.23 16.59 4.78
N GLN A 25 -4.30 17.36 4.63
CA GLN A 25 -5.27 17.16 3.56
C GLN A 25 -5.54 18.46 2.81
N GLY A 26 -5.70 18.36 1.49
CA GLY A 26 -6.00 19.52 0.65
C GLY A 26 -6.07 19.19 -0.83
N THR A 27 -6.09 20.23 -1.67
CA THR A 27 -6.11 20.10 -3.13
C THR A 27 -4.77 20.50 -3.73
N ILE A 28 -4.23 19.71 -4.65
CA ILE A 28 -3.03 20.07 -5.42
C ILE A 28 -3.38 21.23 -6.35
N GLU A 29 -2.88 22.43 -6.05
CA GLU A 29 -3.04 23.60 -6.93
C GLU A 29 -1.90 23.69 -7.95
N LEU A 30 -0.71 23.23 -7.58
CA LEU A 30 0.45 23.25 -8.45
C LEU A 30 1.37 22.07 -8.17
N VAL A 31 1.80 21.40 -9.24
CA VAL A 31 2.97 20.53 -9.21
C VAL A 31 4.16 21.39 -9.63
N THR A 32 4.97 21.83 -8.66
CA THR A 32 6.12 22.71 -8.91
C THR A 32 7.26 21.95 -9.59
N TYR A 33 7.46 20.70 -9.18
CA TYR A 33 8.45 19.79 -9.76
C TYR A 33 8.00 18.35 -9.57
N HIS A 34 8.28 17.51 -10.56
CA HIS A 34 8.10 16.07 -10.47
C HIS A 34 9.15 15.39 -11.36
N ASP A 35 9.84 14.40 -10.81
CA ASP A 35 10.80 13.57 -11.54
C ASP A 35 10.25 12.15 -11.71
N GLU A 36 10.07 11.71 -12.95
CA GLU A 36 9.43 10.42 -13.28
C GLU A 36 10.24 9.20 -12.80
N ARG A 37 11.56 9.35 -12.59
CA ARG A 37 12.45 8.23 -12.22
C ARG A 37 12.58 8.06 -10.71
N SER A 38 12.82 9.16 -10.00
CA SER A 38 12.98 9.17 -8.54
C SER A 38 11.65 9.38 -7.80
N LEU A 39 10.60 9.75 -8.52
CA LEU A 39 9.28 10.14 -8.03
C LEU A 39 9.31 11.38 -7.12
N TYR A 40 10.46 12.05 -7.00
CA TYR A 40 10.58 13.24 -6.17
C TYR A 40 9.66 14.33 -6.68
N THR A 41 8.84 14.86 -5.78
CA THR A 41 7.73 15.73 -6.12
C THR A 41 7.65 16.89 -5.13
N VAL A 42 7.46 18.09 -5.68
CA VAL A 42 7.20 19.33 -4.91
C VAL A 42 5.82 19.85 -5.30
N LEU A 43 4.92 19.92 -4.32
CA LEU A 43 3.52 20.31 -4.48
C LEU A 43 3.22 21.63 -3.77
N ARG A 44 2.32 22.42 -4.34
CA ARG A 44 1.57 23.45 -3.61
C ARG A 44 0.15 22.95 -3.39
N ILE A 45 -0.21 22.80 -2.13
CA ILE A 45 -1.51 22.31 -1.69
C ILE A 45 -2.31 23.47 -1.11
N ALA A 46 -3.53 23.66 -1.59
CA ALA A 46 -4.54 24.44 -0.89
C ALA A 46 -5.10 23.59 0.27
N PRO A 47 -4.90 24.00 1.53
CA PRO A 47 -5.36 23.22 2.67
C PRO A 47 -6.89 23.11 2.71
N GLU A 48 -7.39 21.95 3.13
CA GLU A 48 -8.80 21.80 3.49
C GLU A 48 -9.05 22.35 4.90
N THR A 49 -10.28 22.79 5.18
CA THR A 49 -10.65 23.32 6.51
C THR A 49 -10.26 22.34 7.62
N GLY A 50 -9.50 22.81 8.61
CA GLY A 50 -8.99 21.99 9.72
C GLY A 50 -7.61 21.37 9.50
N PHE A 51 -7.01 21.48 8.31
CA PHE A 51 -5.67 20.95 8.00
C PHE A 51 -4.69 22.09 7.74
N GLN A 52 -4.49 23.01 8.69
CA GLN A 52 -3.59 24.15 8.49
C GLN A 52 -2.12 23.86 8.81
N ALA A 53 -1.22 24.62 8.21
CA ALA A 53 0.20 24.56 8.58
C ALA A 53 0.43 25.22 9.95
N PRO A 54 1.31 24.65 10.79
CA PRO A 54 1.71 25.23 12.07
C PRO A 54 2.68 26.37 11.83
N VAL A 55 2.20 27.51 11.33
CA VAL A 55 3.01 28.71 11.12
C VAL A 55 2.87 29.60 12.35
N GLU A 56 3.87 29.58 13.23
CA GLU A 56 3.90 30.47 14.39
C GLU A 56 3.97 31.95 13.95
N GLY A 57 3.12 32.79 14.55
CA GLY A 57 3.13 34.24 14.32
C GLY A 57 2.47 34.73 13.02
N ALA A 58 1.81 33.85 12.25
CA ALA A 58 1.05 34.28 11.08
C ALA A 58 -0.25 35.00 11.50
N LEU A 59 -0.46 36.21 10.98
CA LEU A 59 -1.72 36.96 11.18
C LEU A 59 -2.91 36.35 10.42
N PHE A 60 -2.64 35.49 9.44
CA PHE A 60 -3.63 34.83 8.60
C PHE A 60 -3.22 33.38 8.36
N GLU A 61 -4.23 32.51 8.23
CA GLU A 61 -3.99 31.12 7.84
C GLU A 61 -3.38 31.06 6.43
N PRO A 62 -2.30 30.27 6.21
CA PRO A 62 -1.67 30.19 4.91
C PRO A 62 -2.62 29.54 3.91
N THR A 63 -2.89 30.24 2.81
CA THR A 63 -3.77 29.72 1.74
C THR A 63 -3.11 28.61 0.91
N ARG A 64 -1.80 28.42 1.05
CA ARG A 64 -1.00 27.40 0.35
C ARG A 64 0.09 26.83 1.24
N VAL A 65 0.26 25.52 1.16
CA VAL A 65 1.32 24.77 1.84
C VAL A 65 2.24 24.12 0.80
N THR A 66 3.54 24.18 1.04
CA THR A 66 4.52 23.39 0.27
C THR A 66 4.59 21.99 0.85
N ALA A 67 4.41 20.98 0.01
CA ALA A 67 4.61 19.59 0.39
C ALA A 67 5.69 18.95 -0.50
N VAL A 68 6.60 18.20 0.09
CA VAL A 68 7.71 17.54 -0.61
C VAL A 68 7.76 16.06 -0.25
N GLY A 69 8.01 15.20 -1.23
CA GLY A 69 7.94 13.76 -1.02
C GLY A 69 8.02 12.98 -2.31
N ARG A 70 7.59 11.71 -2.26
CA ARG A 70 7.54 10.83 -3.45
C ARG A 70 6.10 10.59 -3.86
N ALA A 71 5.78 10.83 -5.13
CA ALA A 71 4.47 10.57 -5.71
C ALA A 71 4.63 10.04 -7.13
N ALA A 72 3.84 9.02 -7.50
CA ALA A 72 3.89 8.41 -8.83
C ALA A 72 3.32 9.35 -9.91
N ASP A 73 2.04 9.70 -9.80
CA ASP A 73 1.34 10.53 -10.79
C ASP A 73 0.63 11.74 -10.14
N PRO A 74 1.38 12.72 -9.61
CA PRO A 74 0.78 13.91 -9.03
C PRO A 74 0.13 14.78 -10.11
N ALA A 75 -1.14 15.17 -9.92
CA ALA A 75 -1.85 16.05 -10.85
C ALA A 75 -2.58 17.19 -10.14
N VAL A 76 -2.58 18.36 -10.78
CA VAL A 76 -3.36 19.53 -10.34
C VAL A 76 -4.85 19.20 -10.35
N GLY A 77 -5.56 19.68 -9.33
CA GLY A 77 -7.00 19.45 -9.12
C GLY A 77 -7.32 18.22 -8.30
N LEU A 78 -6.34 17.35 -8.01
CA LEU A 78 -6.55 16.19 -7.14
C LEU A 78 -6.65 16.64 -5.68
N ARG A 79 -7.70 16.16 -5.00
CA ARG A 79 -7.78 16.18 -3.55
C ARG A 79 -6.92 15.05 -3.01
N VAL A 80 -6.05 15.34 -2.05
CA VAL A 80 -5.09 14.37 -1.51
C VAL A 80 -5.00 14.44 0.01
N ARG A 81 -4.70 13.29 0.61
CA ARG A 81 -4.21 13.16 1.98
C ARG A 81 -2.74 12.77 1.94
N LEU A 82 -1.93 13.58 2.59
CA LEU A 82 -0.50 13.38 2.76
C LEU A 82 -0.25 12.87 4.18
N ILE A 83 0.69 11.95 4.32
CA ILE A 83 1.12 11.44 5.63
C ILE A 83 2.63 11.61 5.74
N GLY A 84 3.04 12.18 6.85
CA GLY A 84 4.44 12.48 7.11
C GLY A 84 4.58 13.47 8.26
N ALA A 85 5.49 14.43 8.12
CA ALA A 85 5.82 15.35 9.20
C ALA A 85 5.99 16.78 8.70
N TRP A 86 5.77 17.74 9.60
CA TRP A 86 6.14 19.12 9.36
C TRP A 86 7.64 19.30 9.57
N GLY A 87 8.30 19.90 8.58
CA GLY A 87 9.68 20.31 8.63
C GLY A 87 9.84 21.80 8.34
N THR A 88 11.01 22.35 8.64
CA THR A 88 11.36 23.72 8.30
C THR A 88 12.62 23.73 7.47
N HIS A 89 12.51 24.21 6.23
CA HIS A 89 13.66 24.37 5.35
C HIS A 89 14.29 25.76 5.53
N PRO A 90 15.63 25.87 5.69
CA PRO A 90 16.31 27.14 5.98
C PRO A 90 16.01 28.27 4.98
N LYS A 91 15.88 27.94 3.69
CA LYS A 91 15.58 28.91 2.60
C LYS A 91 14.11 29.03 2.23
N HIS A 92 13.26 28.06 2.60
CA HIS A 92 11.92 27.92 2.04
C HIS A 92 10.81 27.87 3.09
N GLY A 93 11.16 27.96 4.37
CA GLY A 93 10.21 27.98 5.48
C GLY A 93 9.58 26.63 5.75
N THR A 94 8.41 26.65 6.39
CA THR A 94 7.64 25.46 6.78
C THR A 94 7.18 24.67 5.55
N GLN A 95 7.44 23.37 5.55
CA GLN A 95 7.02 22.43 4.51
C GLN A 95 6.48 21.16 5.15
N PHE A 96 5.59 20.48 4.44
CA PHE A 96 5.13 19.15 4.82
C PHE A 96 5.94 18.09 4.06
N GLU A 97 6.79 17.37 4.76
CA GLU A 97 7.53 16.24 4.19
C GLU A 97 6.64 15.01 4.25
N PHE A 98 6.13 14.57 3.10
CA PHE A 98 5.24 13.42 3.02
C PHE A 98 5.97 12.17 2.55
N GLU A 99 5.69 11.08 3.23
CA GLU A 99 6.13 9.73 2.87
C GLU A 99 5.03 8.98 2.12
N GLY A 100 3.76 9.32 2.39
CA GLY A 100 2.60 8.78 1.70
C GLY A 100 1.71 9.86 1.10
N LEU A 101 1.19 9.58 -0.10
CA LEU A 101 0.16 10.38 -0.77
C LEU A 101 -0.99 9.45 -1.15
N GLU A 102 -2.19 9.80 -0.67
CA GLU A 102 -3.45 9.16 -1.02
C GLU A 102 -4.31 10.16 -1.78
N VAL A 103 -4.75 9.81 -3.00
CA VAL A 103 -5.79 10.59 -3.68
C VAL A 103 -7.12 10.35 -2.97
N LEU A 104 -7.96 11.37 -2.84
CA LEU A 104 -9.27 11.29 -2.21
C LEU A 104 -10.38 11.61 -3.22
N PRO A 105 -11.58 11.03 -3.04
CA PRO A 105 -12.73 11.43 -3.83
C PRO A 105 -13.08 12.91 -3.58
N PRO A 106 -13.59 13.62 -4.61
CA PRO A 106 -14.13 14.97 -4.45
C PRO A 106 -15.39 14.94 -3.57
N ILE A 107 -15.65 16.04 -2.86
CA ILE A 107 -16.75 16.16 -1.89
C ILE A 107 -17.84 17.16 -2.30
N ASP A 108 -17.59 17.96 -3.33
CA ASP A 108 -18.48 19.00 -3.83
C ASP A 108 -18.44 19.09 -5.38
N VAL A 109 -19.35 19.89 -5.96
CA VAL A 109 -19.46 20.05 -7.42
C VAL A 109 -18.21 20.68 -8.01
N GLU A 110 -17.66 21.72 -7.37
CA GLU A 110 -16.42 22.35 -7.87
C GLU A 110 -15.21 21.40 -7.77
N GLY A 111 -15.15 20.55 -6.73
CA GLY A 111 -14.17 19.48 -6.63
C GLY A 111 -14.34 18.43 -7.71
N LEU A 112 -15.57 18.06 -8.07
CA LEU A 112 -15.84 17.16 -9.20
C LEU A 112 -15.36 17.76 -10.51
N VAL A 113 -15.63 19.06 -10.75
CA VAL A 113 -15.16 19.76 -11.94
C VAL A 113 -13.63 19.75 -12.00
N ARG A 114 -12.95 20.16 -10.92
CA ARG A 114 -11.47 20.17 -10.82
C ARG A 114 -10.88 18.79 -11.06
N TYR A 115 -11.48 17.77 -10.44
CA TYR A 115 -11.05 16.38 -10.55
C TYR A 115 -11.17 15.88 -12.00
N LEU A 116 -12.35 16.03 -12.62
CA LEU A 116 -12.59 15.60 -14.00
C LEU A 116 -11.80 16.40 -15.03
N SER A 117 -11.45 17.66 -14.74
CA SER A 117 -10.61 18.47 -15.61
C SER A 117 -9.10 18.30 -15.38
N SER A 118 -8.71 17.45 -14.43
CA SER A 118 -7.30 17.20 -14.12
C SER A 118 -6.60 16.49 -15.28
N LYS A 119 -5.26 16.56 -15.29
CA LYS A 119 -4.43 15.86 -16.29
C LYS A 119 -4.62 14.34 -16.28
N VAL A 120 -5.22 13.77 -15.23
CA VAL A 120 -5.59 12.36 -15.18
C VAL A 120 -6.58 12.04 -16.30
N PHE A 121 -7.52 12.92 -16.64
CA PHE A 121 -8.57 12.68 -17.63
C PHE A 121 -8.33 13.45 -18.93
N GLU A 122 -7.44 12.91 -19.76
CA GLU A 122 -7.14 13.46 -21.09
C GLU A 122 -8.41 13.68 -21.93
N GLY A 123 -8.52 14.87 -22.53
CA GLY A 123 -9.66 15.25 -23.36
C GLY A 123 -10.87 15.77 -22.60
N VAL A 124 -10.84 15.79 -21.25
CA VAL A 124 -11.87 16.41 -20.42
C VAL A 124 -11.33 17.73 -19.86
N GLY A 125 -11.63 18.85 -20.53
CA GLY A 125 -11.34 20.19 -20.00
C GLY A 125 -12.44 20.69 -19.06
N GLU A 126 -12.20 21.80 -18.36
CA GLU A 126 -13.15 22.39 -17.40
C GLU A 126 -14.57 22.56 -17.97
N THR A 127 -14.70 23.03 -19.21
CA THR A 127 -16.02 23.18 -19.86
C THR A 127 -16.76 21.86 -20.03
N ILE A 128 -16.05 20.78 -20.36
CA ILE A 128 -16.65 19.45 -20.52
C ILE A 128 -16.96 18.87 -19.13
N ALA A 129 -16.04 19.01 -18.18
CA ALA A 129 -16.23 18.61 -16.79
C ALA A 129 -17.49 19.25 -16.18
N ARG A 130 -17.67 20.58 -16.34
CA ARG A 130 -18.88 21.28 -15.90
C ARG A 130 -20.15 20.71 -16.53
N ARG A 131 -20.16 20.46 -17.85
CA ARG A 131 -21.31 19.83 -18.53
C ARG A 131 -21.62 18.42 -18.01
N ILE A 132 -20.59 17.65 -17.67
CA ILE A 132 -20.75 16.32 -17.07
C ILE A 132 -21.40 16.48 -15.70
N THR A 133 -20.86 17.33 -14.83
CA THR A 133 -21.38 17.52 -13.47
C THR A 133 -22.77 18.16 -13.46
N ASP A 134 -23.07 19.08 -14.39
CA ASP A 134 -24.39 19.71 -14.52
C ASP A 134 -25.45 18.68 -14.92
N LYS A 135 -25.08 17.72 -15.78
CA LYS A 135 -25.98 16.66 -16.23
C LYS A 135 -26.17 15.56 -15.18
N LEU A 136 -25.09 15.14 -14.51
CA LEU A 136 -25.08 13.94 -13.66
C LEU A 136 -25.21 14.27 -12.16
N GLY A 137 -25.00 15.51 -11.77
CA GLY A 137 -25.17 16.00 -10.40
C GLY A 137 -24.16 15.43 -9.39
N PRO A 138 -24.50 15.41 -8.08
CA PRO A 138 -23.59 14.99 -7.01
C PRO A 138 -23.08 13.54 -7.13
N GLY A 139 -23.85 12.66 -7.80
CA GLY A 139 -23.51 11.25 -8.02
C GLY A 139 -22.59 10.99 -9.22
N THR A 140 -22.02 12.03 -9.84
CA THR A 140 -21.31 11.95 -11.13
C THR A 140 -20.36 10.76 -11.26
N LEU A 141 -19.47 10.52 -10.29
CA LEU A 141 -18.48 9.43 -10.39
C LEU A 141 -19.13 8.04 -10.30
N ALA A 142 -20.14 7.87 -9.44
CA ALA A 142 -20.89 6.61 -9.34
C ALA A 142 -21.69 6.35 -10.62
N THR A 143 -22.34 7.37 -11.16
CA THR A 143 -23.08 7.26 -12.42
C THR A 143 -22.15 6.94 -13.59
N ILE A 144 -20.95 7.52 -13.67
CA ILE A 144 -19.96 7.15 -14.70
C ILE A 144 -19.52 5.69 -14.55
N ARG A 145 -19.30 5.22 -13.32
CA ARG A 145 -18.90 3.83 -13.02
C ARG A 145 -19.97 2.83 -13.47
N ASP A 146 -21.21 3.04 -13.02
CA ASP A 146 -22.31 2.07 -13.14
C ASP A 146 -23.09 2.20 -14.44
N HIS A 147 -23.24 3.43 -14.92
CA HIS A 147 -24.09 3.82 -16.06
C HIS A 147 -23.32 4.68 -17.06
N PRO A 148 -22.22 4.20 -17.68
CA PRO A 148 -21.38 5.00 -18.55
C PRO A 148 -22.10 5.54 -19.80
N GLU A 149 -23.22 4.93 -20.20
CA GLU A 149 -24.11 5.42 -21.25
C GLU A 149 -24.71 6.80 -20.94
N SER A 150 -24.78 7.19 -19.66
CA SER A 150 -25.20 8.52 -19.22
C SER A 150 -24.33 9.65 -19.78
N LEU A 151 -23.09 9.37 -20.18
CA LEU A 151 -22.19 10.33 -20.83
C LEU A 151 -22.59 10.67 -22.27
N LYS A 152 -23.47 9.87 -22.91
CA LYS A 152 -23.91 10.11 -24.29
C LYS A 152 -24.66 11.44 -24.40
N GLY A 153 -24.43 12.15 -25.52
CA GLY A 153 -25.10 13.42 -25.82
C GLY A 153 -24.54 14.64 -25.08
N ILE A 154 -23.48 14.49 -24.27
CA ILE A 154 -22.77 15.63 -23.69
C ILE A 154 -21.99 16.34 -24.80
N ARG A 155 -22.33 17.60 -25.08
CA ARG A 155 -21.70 18.39 -26.15
C ARG A 155 -20.19 18.50 -25.91
N GLY A 156 -19.41 18.11 -26.92
CA GLY A 156 -17.94 18.18 -26.90
C GLY A 156 -17.25 16.97 -26.28
N LEU A 157 -18.00 16.02 -25.70
CA LEU A 157 -17.45 14.76 -25.20
C LEU A 157 -17.49 13.70 -26.30
N ARG A 158 -16.33 13.38 -26.86
CA ARG A 158 -16.19 12.32 -27.89
C ARG A 158 -16.33 10.93 -27.26
N ALA A 159 -16.79 9.95 -28.02
CA ALA A 159 -17.06 8.60 -27.50
C ALA A 159 -15.79 7.87 -27.01
N ASP A 160 -14.64 8.10 -27.63
CA ASP A 160 -13.34 7.60 -27.17
C ASP A 160 -12.91 8.24 -25.85
N VAL A 161 -13.05 9.56 -25.72
CA VAL A 161 -12.79 10.28 -24.46
C VAL A 161 -13.74 9.82 -23.35
N ALA A 162 -15.02 9.59 -23.65
CA ALA A 162 -15.99 9.10 -22.68
C ALA A 162 -15.63 7.69 -22.15
N ARG A 163 -15.13 6.81 -23.03
CA ARG A 163 -14.63 5.48 -22.63
C ARG A 163 -13.40 5.61 -21.74
N GLY A 164 -12.40 6.38 -22.16
CA GLY A 164 -11.19 6.60 -21.36
C GLY A 164 -11.48 7.23 -20.00
N LEU A 165 -12.42 8.18 -19.93
CA LEU A 165 -12.92 8.74 -18.67
C LEU A 165 -13.53 7.65 -17.78
N THR A 166 -14.39 6.80 -18.34
CA THR A 166 -15.05 5.70 -17.61
C THR A 166 -14.02 4.74 -17.02
N ASP A 167 -13.05 4.30 -17.83
CA ASP A 167 -12.03 3.33 -17.41
C ASP A 167 -11.17 3.91 -16.28
N LYS A 168 -10.75 5.18 -16.42
CA LYS A 168 -9.97 5.87 -15.39
C LYS A 168 -10.77 6.10 -14.10
N VAL A 169 -12.05 6.48 -14.19
CA VAL A 169 -12.92 6.64 -13.01
C VAL A 169 -13.09 5.29 -12.28
N ARG A 170 -13.31 4.20 -13.01
CA ARG A 170 -13.40 2.85 -12.43
C ARG A 170 -12.12 2.44 -11.71
N ALA A 171 -10.97 2.62 -12.35
CA ALA A 171 -9.68 2.30 -11.76
C ALA A 171 -9.39 3.12 -10.49
N GLN A 172 -9.70 4.42 -10.51
CA GLN A 172 -9.50 5.30 -9.36
C GLN A 172 -10.43 4.93 -8.19
N LEU A 173 -11.71 4.67 -8.45
CA LEU A 173 -12.65 4.24 -7.41
C LEU A 173 -12.24 2.90 -6.80
N LEU A 174 -11.79 1.94 -7.61
CA LEU A 174 -11.27 0.67 -7.12
C LEU A 174 -10.02 0.88 -6.25
N ALA A 175 -9.07 1.70 -6.69
CA ALA A 175 -7.89 2.03 -5.89
C ALA A 175 -8.25 2.66 -4.53
N HIS A 176 -9.25 3.56 -4.49
CA HIS A 176 -9.75 4.12 -3.23
C HIS A 176 -10.41 3.07 -2.33
N GLN A 177 -11.22 2.18 -2.90
CA GLN A 177 -11.87 1.09 -2.17
C GLN A 177 -10.82 0.15 -1.56
N THR A 178 -9.85 -0.30 -2.36
CA THR A 178 -8.73 -1.12 -1.90
C THR A 178 -7.93 -0.40 -0.82
N GLY A 179 -7.62 0.89 -0.99
CA GLY A 179 -6.92 1.69 0.01
C GLY A 179 -7.70 1.79 1.33
N ALA A 180 -9.02 1.98 1.27
CA ALA A 180 -9.88 2.02 2.45
C ALA A 180 -9.95 0.67 3.16
N PHE A 181 -10.06 -0.43 2.39
CA PHE A 181 -10.01 -1.79 2.92
C PHE A 181 -8.70 -2.05 3.67
N LEU A 182 -7.55 -1.76 3.06
CA LEU A 182 -6.24 -1.97 3.66
C LEU A 182 -6.04 -1.15 4.95
N ARG A 183 -6.52 0.10 4.99
CA ARG A 183 -6.54 0.88 6.23
C ARG A 183 -7.43 0.26 7.30
N GLY A 184 -8.58 -0.29 6.90
CA GLY A 184 -9.47 -1.03 7.81
C GLY A 184 -8.79 -2.25 8.43
N LEU A 185 -7.80 -2.83 7.76
CA LEU A 185 -6.95 -3.90 8.29
C LEU A 185 -5.82 -3.41 9.21
N GLY A 186 -5.67 -2.09 9.39
CA GLY A 186 -4.59 -1.48 10.17
C GLY A 186 -3.35 -1.10 9.37
N LEU A 187 -3.36 -1.24 8.04
CA LEU A 187 -2.19 -0.90 7.23
C LEU A 187 -2.08 0.61 7.01
N GLY A 188 -0.92 1.16 7.37
CA GLY A 188 -0.55 2.54 7.04
C GLY A 188 -0.33 2.71 5.53
N PRO A 189 -0.36 3.93 4.97
CA PRO A 189 -0.38 4.08 3.51
C PRO A 189 0.86 3.59 2.75
N LEU A 190 2.05 3.62 3.36
CA LEU A 190 3.23 2.98 2.77
C LEU A 190 3.07 1.46 2.68
N GLN A 191 2.53 0.83 3.74
CA GLN A 191 2.26 -0.61 3.76
C GLN A 191 1.17 -0.94 2.74
N ALA A 192 0.09 -0.15 2.69
CA ALA A 192 -0.98 -0.33 1.72
C ALA A 192 -0.47 -0.22 0.28
N GLN A 193 0.39 0.76 -0.03
CA GLN A 193 1.04 0.88 -1.33
C GLN A 193 1.91 -0.33 -1.66
N ALA A 194 2.71 -0.82 -0.71
CA ALA A 194 3.53 -2.02 -0.90
C ALA A 194 2.69 -3.27 -1.19
N VAL A 195 1.58 -3.44 -0.46
CA VAL A 195 0.63 -4.54 -0.70
C VAL A 195 -0.04 -4.41 -2.06
N ILE A 196 -0.52 -3.24 -2.44
CA ILE A 196 -1.13 -3.00 -3.76
C ILE A 196 -0.12 -3.27 -4.89
N ALA A 197 1.13 -2.84 -4.73
CA ALA A 197 2.18 -3.09 -5.70
C ALA A 197 2.49 -4.59 -5.85
N ALA A 198 2.42 -5.36 -4.75
CA ALA A 198 2.68 -6.80 -4.76
C ALA A 198 1.50 -7.64 -5.26
N LEU A 199 0.26 -7.28 -4.92
CA LEU A 199 -0.94 -8.09 -5.20
C LEU A 199 -1.79 -7.56 -6.38
N GLY A 200 -1.56 -6.34 -6.83
CA GLY A 200 -2.24 -5.73 -7.97
C GLY A 200 -3.74 -5.48 -7.74
N VAL A 201 -4.51 -5.60 -8.83
CA VAL A 201 -5.94 -5.25 -8.87
C VAL A 201 -6.79 -6.16 -7.99
N GLU A 202 -6.39 -7.43 -7.84
CA GLU A 202 -7.07 -8.45 -7.03
C GLU A 202 -6.68 -8.40 -5.54
N CYS A 203 -5.98 -7.36 -5.11
CA CYS A 203 -5.47 -7.21 -3.74
C CYS A 203 -6.53 -7.48 -2.66
N GLU A 204 -7.69 -6.84 -2.74
CA GLU A 204 -8.76 -7.03 -1.73
C GLU A 204 -9.28 -8.48 -1.72
N ALA A 205 -9.55 -9.06 -2.89
CA ALA A 205 -10.05 -10.43 -3.01
C ALA A 205 -9.02 -11.45 -2.49
N ALA A 206 -7.75 -11.27 -2.87
CA ALA A 206 -6.65 -12.12 -2.44
C ALA A 206 -6.47 -12.09 -0.92
N LEU A 207 -6.58 -10.92 -0.29
CA LEU A 207 -6.43 -10.78 1.17
C LEU A 207 -7.64 -11.29 1.95
N ARG A 208 -8.85 -11.14 1.43
CA ARG A 208 -10.03 -11.78 2.03
C ARG A 208 -9.94 -13.30 1.98
N ALA A 209 -9.33 -13.86 0.92
CA ALA A 209 -9.11 -15.29 0.80
C ALA A 209 -7.93 -15.77 1.67
N ASN A 210 -6.84 -15.01 1.74
CA ASN A 210 -5.68 -15.32 2.55
C ASN A 210 -4.91 -14.04 2.97
N PRO A 211 -5.12 -13.53 4.20
CA PRO A 211 -4.45 -12.32 4.68
C PRO A 211 -2.96 -12.53 4.94
N TYR A 212 -2.52 -13.78 5.11
CA TYR A 212 -1.12 -14.11 5.36
C TYR A 212 -0.21 -13.86 4.15
N ARG A 213 -0.79 -13.60 2.96
CA ARG A 213 -0.07 -13.07 1.80
C ARG A 213 0.60 -11.71 2.06
N ILE A 214 0.18 -10.97 3.09
CA ILE A 214 0.90 -9.75 3.50
C ILE A 214 2.34 -10.09 3.91
N ALA A 215 2.59 -11.24 4.52
CA ALA A 215 3.91 -11.65 5.00
C ALA A 215 4.89 -12.04 3.87
N SER A 216 4.41 -12.22 2.64
CA SER A 216 5.27 -12.44 1.47
C SER A 216 5.72 -11.14 0.80
N VAL A 217 5.20 -9.98 1.24
CA VAL A 217 5.64 -8.67 0.74
C VAL A 217 6.98 -8.33 1.40
N PRO A 218 8.07 -8.06 0.65
CA PRO A 218 9.43 -7.96 1.20
C PRO A 218 9.63 -6.98 2.36
N THR A 219 8.79 -5.94 2.45
CA THR A 219 8.86 -4.92 3.49
C THR A 219 7.91 -5.15 4.66
N LEU A 220 7.06 -6.19 4.60
CA LEU A 220 6.01 -6.46 5.57
C LEU A 220 6.22 -7.84 6.21
N GLY A 221 6.02 -7.91 7.52
CA GLY A 221 6.26 -9.13 8.30
C GLY A 221 4.98 -9.89 8.65
N PHE A 222 5.17 -11.10 9.17
CA PHE A 222 4.09 -11.95 9.68
C PHE A 222 3.19 -11.25 10.70
N ALA A 223 3.75 -10.46 11.63
CA ALA A 223 2.96 -9.80 12.67
C ALA A 223 1.84 -8.91 12.09
N LEU A 224 2.12 -8.17 11.02
CA LEU A 224 1.13 -7.33 10.33
C LEU A 224 0.07 -8.20 9.63
N ALA A 225 0.49 -9.31 9.04
CA ALA A 225 -0.41 -10.26 8.39
C ALA A 225 -1.33 -10.95 9.40
N ASP A 226 -0.84 -11.28 10.60
CA ASP A 226 -1.62 -11.91 11.67
C ASP A 226 -2.61 -10.94 12.30
N GLU A 227 -2.24 -9.66 12.44
CA GLU A 227 -3.17 -8.60 12.82
C GLU A 227 -4.30 -8.43 11.80
N ALA A 228 -3.96 -8.38 10.50
CA ALA A 228 -4.95 -8.32 9.43
C ALA A 228 -5.86 -9.56 9.41
N GLY A 229 -5.32 -10.75 9.67
CA GLY A 229 -6.09 -12.00 9.79
C GLY A 229 -7.11 -11.95 10.92
N ARG A 230 -6.70 -11.47 12.10
CA ARG A 230 -7.61 -11.25 13.24
C ARG A 230 -8.70 -10.23 12.91
N HIS A 231 -8.36 -9.12 12.26
CA HIS A 231 -9.36 -8.13 11.81
C HIS A 231 -10.37 -8.69 10.81
N LEU A 232 -9.97 -9.65 9.97
CA LEU A 232 -10.86 -10.34 9.03
C LEU A 232 -11.63 -11.50 9.66
N GLY A 233 -11.42 -11.80 10.94
CA GLY A 233 -12.14 -12.85 11.66
C GLY A 233 -11.64 -14.27 11.39
N PHE A 234 -10.39 -14.43 10.97
CA PHE A 234 -9.77 -15.76 10.83
C PHE A 234 -9.55 -16.37 12.22
N ALA A 235 -9.80 -17.67 12.33
CA ALA A 235 -9.62 -18.40 13.58
C ALA A 235 -8.14 -18.51 13.97
N GLU A 236 -7.85 -18.66 15.26
CA GLU A 236 -6.47 -18.78 15.76
C GLU A 236 -5.78 -20.07 15.28
N ASP A 237 -6.57 -21.09 14.94
CA ASP A 237 -6.14 -22.38 14.40
C ASP A 237 -6.42 -22.51 12.89
N ASP A 238 -6.65 -21.39 12.19
CA ASP A 238 -6.86 -21.40 10.74
C ASP A 238 -5.61 -21.94 10.02
N PRO A 239 -5.75 -22.90 9.09
CA PRO A 239 -4.60 -23.54 8.45
C PRO A 239 -3.69 -22.53 7.74
N ARG A 240 -4.23 -21.42 7.21
CA ARG A 240 -3.44 -20.38 6.55
C ARG A 240 -2.56 -19.63 7.55
N ARG A 241 -3.05 -19.43 8.78
CA ARG A 241 -2.30 -18.84 9.89
C ARG A 241 -1.17 -19.74 10.33
N LEU A 242 -1.45 -21.03 10.51
CA LEU A 242 -0.49 -22.03 10.97
C LEU A 242 0.66 -22.19 9.96
N ALA A 243 0.32 -22.32 8.67
CA ALA A 243 1.28 -22.39 7.59
C ALA A 243 2.18 -21.13 7.55
N ALA A 244 1.60 -19.94 7.63
CA ALA A 244 2.36 -18.69 7.67
C ALA A 244 3.25 -18.56 8.92
N GLY A 245 2.79 -19.06 10.07
CA GLY A 245 3.58 -19.15 11.29
C GLY A 245 4.77 -20.10 11.17
N ALA A 246 4.59 -21.26 10.53
CA ALA A 246 5.66 -22.20 10.25
C ALA A 246 6.73 -21.58 9.35
N LEU A 247 6.30 -20.94 8.24
CA LEU A 247 7.22 -20.27 7.32
C LEU A 247 7.98 -19.13 8.02
N GLN A 248 7.31 -18.37 8.89
CA GLN A 248 7.96 -17.31 9.68
C GLN A 248 8.97 -17.89 10.68
N ALA A 249 8.64 -18.99 11.36
CA ALA A 249 9.56 -19.65 12.29
C ALA A 249 10.81 -20.16 11.58
N MET A 250 10.67 -20.75 10.39
CA MET A 250 11.81 -21.14 9.54
C MET A 250 12.67 -19.95 9.11
N LYS A 251 12.05 -18.83 8.71
CA LYS A 251 12.78 -17.59 8.36
C LYS A 251 13.55 -17.02 9.55
N LEU A 252 12.96 -17.01 10.74
CA LEU A 252 13.65 -16.56 11.95
C LEU A 252 14.83 -17.47 12.30
N ALA A 253 14.64 -18.78 12.27
CA ALA A 253 15.72 -19.73 12.51
C ALA A 253 16.86 -19.58 11.50
N SER A 254 16.55 -19.31 10.23
CA SER A 254 17.56 -19.00 9.22
C SER A 254 18.36 -17.75 9.53
N ASN A 255 17.70 -16.69 10.01
CA ASN A 255 18.39 -15.47 10.45
C ASN A 255 19.30 -15.72 11.67
N ASP A 256 18.97 -16.70 12.51
CA ASP A 256 19.79 -17.16 13.63
C ASP A 256 20.93 -18.12 13.21
N GLY A 257 21.06 -18.40 11.92
CA GLY A 257 22.12 -19.24 11.34
C GLY A 257 21.78 -20.72 11.18
N HIS A 258 20.54 -21.13 11.45
CA HIS A 258 20.09 -22.50 11.16
C HIS A 258 19.86 -22.70 9.66
N SER A 259 20.39 -23.80 9.10
CA SER A 259 20.12 -24.15 7.69
C SER A 259 18.83 -24.96 7.52
N LEU A 260 18.45 -25.69 8.57
CA LEU A 260 17.28 -26.56 8.67
C LEU A 260 16.79 -26.61 10.11
N LEU A 261 15.60 -27.15 10.32
CA LEU A 261 15.10 -27.54 11.64
C LEU A 261 14.50 -28.95 11.59
N PRO A 262 14.67 -29.77 12.64
CA PRO A 262 13.78 -30.91 12.86
C PRO A 262 12.31 -30.43 12.97
N LEU A 263 11.38 -31.26 12.51
CA LEU A 263 9.96 -30.90 12.50
C LEU A 263 9.44 -30.60 13.91
N ALA A 264 9.86 -31.36 14.92
CA ALA A 264 9.49 -31.08 16.32
C ALA A 264 9.89 -29.67 16.78
N ASP A 265 11.09 -29.23 16.39
CA ASP A 265 11.60 -27.89 16.72
C ASP A 265 10.84 -26.80 15.97
N LEU A 266 10.52 -27.04 14.69
CA LEU A 266 9.70 -26.12 13.90
C LEU A 266 8.31 -25.94 14.52
N VAL A 267 7.64 -27.04 14.86
CA VAL A 267 6.31 -26.99 15.50
C VAL A 267 6.38 -26.22 16.82
N THR A 268 7.41 -26.48 17.64
CA THR A 268 7.59 -25.79 18.92
C THR A 268 7.76 -24.29 18.72
N ARG A 269 8.70 -23.87 17.88
CA ARG A 269 8.98 -22.44 17.60
C ARG A 269 7.78 -21.73 17.00
N ALA A 270 7.09 -22.37 16.06
CA ALA A 270 5.91 -21.79 15.44
C ALA A 270 4.75 -21.67 16.44
N THR A 271 4.56 -22.67 17.31
CA THR A 271 3.54 -22.63 18.37
C THR A 271 3.79 -21.47 19.34
N GLU A 272 5.04 -21.26 19.75
CA GLU A 272 5.44 -20.12 20.57
C GLU A 272 5.16 -18.78 19.86
N LEU A 273 5.55 -18.66 18.60
CA LEU A 273 5.30 -17.48 17.76
C LEU A 273 3.81 -17.17 17.62
N LEU A 274 2.98 -18.22 17.51
CA LEU A 274 1.54 -18.13 17.36
C LEU A 274 0.78 -18.00 18.69
N SER A 275 1.49 -17.91 19.82
CA SER A 275 0.96 -17.82 21.19
C SER A 275 0.16 -19.05 21.66
N GLY A 276 0.47 -20.25 21.14
CA GLY A 276 0.14 -21.51 21.81
C GLY A 276 -1.26 -22.11 21.58
N VAL A 277 -1.97 -21.76 20.51
CA VAL A 277 -3.42 -22.07 20.41
C VAL A 277 -3.80 -23.25 19.50
N ALA A 278 -2.90 -23.74 18.65
CA ALA A 278 -3.25 -24.76 17.66
C ALA A 278 -2.87 -26.19 18.11
N PRO A 279 -3.78 -27.18 17.99
CA PRO A 279 -3.43 -28.59 18.12
C PRO A 279 -2.33 -28.99 17.14
N ARG A 280 -1.42 -29.87 17.57
CA ARG A 280 -0.28 -30.35 16.75
C ARG A 280 -0.76 -30.94 15.43
N GLU A 281 -1.87 -31.67 15.45
CA GLU A 281 -2.46 -32.33 14.29
C GLU A 281 -2.86 -31.31 13.22
N LYS A 282 -3.56 -30.24 13.61
CA LYS A 282 -3.94 -29.15 12.70
C LYS A 282 -2.72 -28.43 12.14
N PHE A 283 -1.69 -28.27 12.96
CA PHE A 283 -0.44 -27.67 12.51
C PHE A 283 0.22 -28.54 11.43
N ILE A 284 0.33 -29.84 11.65
CA ILE A 284 0.89 -30.79 10.67
C ILE A 284 0.06 -30.78 9.37
N GLU A 285 -1.27 -30.81 9.47
CA GLU A 285 -2.15 -30.71 8.30
C GLU A 285 -1.88 -29.44 7.47
N SER A 286 -1.57 -28.31 8.13
CA SER A 286 -1.25 -27.05 7.44
C SER A 286 0.09 -27.09 6.69
N LEU A 287 1.02 -27.96 7.08
CA LEU A 287 2.35 -28.07 6.46
C LEU A 287 2.29 -28.75 5.09
N ALA A 288 1.30 -29.62 4.85
CA ALA A 288 1.13 -30.29 3.57
C ALA A 288 0.99 -29.30 2.40
N GLY A 289 0.27 -28.19 2.62
CA GLY A 289 0.15 -27.12 1.63
C GLY A 289 1.47 -26.42 1.34
N LEU A 290 2.31 -26.18 2.37
CA LEU A 290 3.63 -25.57 2.20
C LEU A 290 4.58 -26.48 1.43
N GLU A 291 4.47 -27.80 1.61
CA GLU A 291 5.23 -28.78 0.83
C GLU A 291 4.77 -28.80 -0.63
N GLU A 292 3.46 -28.85 -0.88
CA GLU A 292 2.89 -28.87 -2.23
C GLU A 292 3.24 -27.59 -3.01
N GLU A 293 3.14 -26.43 -2.37
CA GLU A 293 3.50 -25.12 -2.93
C GLU A 293 5.03 -24.89 -2.99
N ARG A 294 5.82 -25.82 -2.45
CA ARG A 294 7.29 -25.74 -2.35
C ARG A 294 7.78 -24.49 -1.62
N GLU A 295 7.03 -24.03 -0.63
CA GLU A 295 7.46 -22.99 0.30
C GLU A 295 8.36 -23.55 1.41
N LEU A 296 8.23 -24.84 1.71
CA LEU A 296 9.13 -25.62 2.56
C LEU A 296 9.50 -26.94 1.88
N VAL A 297 10.68 -27.47 2.20
CA VAL A 297 11.15 -28.78 1.75
C VAL A 297 11.29 -29.70 2.95
N PHE A 298 10.77 -30.92 2.85
CA PHE A 298 10.77 -31.93 3.92
C PHE A 298 11.65 -33.10 3.50
N GLU A 299 12.81 -33.22 4.14
CA GLU A 299 13.81 -34.24 3.88
C GLU A 299 13.62 -35.41 4.86
N ARG A 300 13.24 -36.56 4.30
CA ARG A 300 12.83 -37.76 5.06
C ARG A 300 13.85 -38.88 4.98
N GLU A 301 14.57 -38.95 3.86
CA GLU A 301 15.48 -40.06 3.56
C GLU A 301 16.73 -40.03 4.43
N LEU A 302 17.26 -38.84 4.72
CA LEU A 302 18.45 -38.66 5.57
C LEU A 302 18.28 -39.19 7.00
N VAL A 303 17.03 -39.20 7.50
CA VAL A 303 16.70 -39.63 8.87
C VAL A 303 15.97 -40.97 8.90
N GLY A 304 15.69 -41.58 7.75
CA GLY A 304 14.94 -42.83 7.66
C GLY A 304 13.53 -42.74 8.23
N ALA A 305 12.85 -41.59 8.07
CA ALA A 305 11.53 -41.38 8.64
C ALA A 305 10.47 -42.26 7.95
N GLU A 306 9.73 -43.05 8.75
CA GLU A 306 8.62 -43.87 8.25
C GLU A 306 7.33 -43.05 8.02
N GLU A 307 7.16 -41.97 8.80
CA GLU A 307 6.01 -41.07 8.70
C GLU A 307 6.34 -39.80 7.91
N PRO A 308 5.43 -39.31 7.03
CA PRO A 308 5.66 -38.10 6.23
C PRO A 308 5.94 -36.84 7.04
N PHE A 309 5.43 -36.77 8.27
CA PHE A 309 5.59 -35.65 9.19
C PHE A 309 5.99 -36.13 10.60
N GLY A 310 6.98 -37.03 10.66
CA GLY A 310 7.59 -37.47 11.92
C GLY A 310 8.49 -36.39 12.53
N ASP A 311 8.68 -36.46 13.85
CA ASP A 311 9.41 -35.44 14.64
C ASP A 311 10.84 -35.16 14.16
N ASP A 312 11.51 -36.19 13.64
CA ASP A 312 12.89 -36.15 13.15
C ASP A 312 13.02 -35.66 11.69
N VAL A 313 11.90 -35.49 10.96
CA VAL A 313 11.92 -35.01 9.57
C VAL A 313 12.58 -33.64 9.51
N LEU A 314 13.55 -33.47 8.61
CA LEU A 314 14.30 -32.21 8.49
C LEU A 314 13.56 -31.27 7.54
N VAL A 315 13.32 -30.04 7.99
CA VAL A 315 12.57 -29.02 7.25
C VAL A 315 13.49 -27.90 6.84
N TYR A 316 13.38 -27.47 5.58
CA TYR A 316 14.23 -26.46 4.97
C TYR A 316 13.41 -25.35 4.31
N LEU A 317 14.01 -24.16 4.24
CA LEU A 317 13.64 -23.20 3.20
C LEU A 317 14.22 -23.67 1.85
N PRO A 318 13.48 -23.57 0.74
CA PRO A 318 13.88 -24.12 -0.56
C PRO A 318 15.26 -23.66 -1.03
N TRP A 319 15.60 -22.39 -0.81
CA TRP A 319 16.88 -21.81 -1.22
C TRP A 319 18.06 -22.30 -0.36
N LEU A 320 17.82 -22.65 0.91
CA LEU A 320 18.83 -23.26 1.77
C LEU A 320 19.07 -24.73 1.39
N HIS A 321 18.00 -25.48 1.14
CA HIS A 321 18.10 -26.87 0.65
C HIS A 321 18.88 -26.94 -0.67
N ALA A 322 18.55 -26.06 -1.63
CA ALA A 322 19.28 -25.98 -2.90
C ALA A 322 20.76 -25.60 -2.72
N SER A 323 21.07 -24.77 -1.73
CA SER A 323 22.46 -24.38 -1.42
C SER A 323 23.24 -25.54 -0.80
N GLU A 324 22.63 -26.33 0.08
CA GLU A 324 23.24 -27.50 0.69
C GLU A 324 23.46 -28.63 -0.34
N ALA A 325 22.46 -28.93 -1.16
CA ALA A 325 22.55 -29.94 -2.22
C ALA A 325 23.57 -29.59 -3.32
N GLY A 326 23.83 -28.30 -3.55
CA GLY A 326 24.85 -27.84 -4.49
C GLY A 326 26.28 -27.83 -3.93
N LEU A 327 26.44 -28.00 -2.61
CA LEU A 327 27.73 -28.07 -1.92
C LEU A 327 28.19 -29.52 -1.66
N ALA A 328 27.25 -30.47 -1.65
CA ALA A 328 27.49 -31.92 -1.48
C ALA A 328 27.94 -32.60 -2.78
#